data_AF-A0A521B3U2-F1
#
_entry.id   AF-A0A521B3U2-F1
#
_cell.length_a   1.000
_cell.length_b   1.000
_cell.length_c   1.000
_cell.angle_alpha   90.00
_cell.angle_beta   90.00
_cell.angle_gamma   90.00
#
_symmetry.space_group_name_H-M   'P 1'
#
loop_
_entity.id
_entity.type
_entity.pdbx_description
1 polymer ?
#
loop_
_entity_poly.entity_id
_entity_poly.type
_entity_poly.pdbx_seq_one_letter_code
_entity_poly.pdbx_strand_id
1 'polypeptide(L)' 'MSKEKDGKKKSDKTPPAKSAKEKREDKMSKRRGKEQEARNNVN' A
#
# COMPACT_ATOMS: atom_id res chain seq x y z
N MET A 1 15.52 -8.20 -40.69
CA MET A 1 14.14 -7.78 -40.32
C MET A 1 14.19 -7.09 -38.97
N SER A 2 14.17 -5.76 -38.96
CA SER A 2 14.17 -4.94 -37.75
C SER A 2 12.92 -5.24 -36.93
N LYS A 3 13.09 -5.82 -35.74
CA LYS A 3 12.01 -5.98 -34.76
C LYS A 3 11.92 -4.71 -33.92
N GLU A 4 11.57 -3.61 -34.57
CA GLU A 4 11.13 -2.40 -33.87
C GLU A 4 9.74 -2.67 -33.32
N LYS A 5 9.66 -3.08 -32.06
CA LYS A 5 8.42 -3.06 -31.28
C LYS A 5 8.58 -2.09 -30.12
N ASP A 6 8.88 -0.83 -30.43
CA ASP A 6 8.69 0.29 -29.50
C ASP A 6 7.21 0.71 -29.48
N GLY A 7 6.34 -0.26 -29.19
CA GLY A 7 4.95 0.00 -28.85
C GLY A 7 4.91 0.48 -27.42
N LYS A 8 4.82 1.80 -27.22
CA LYS A 8 4.67 2.47 -25.92
C LYS A 8 3.64 1.72 -25.08
N LYS A 9 4.11 0.86 -24.18
CA LYS A 9 3.24 0.16 -23.22
C LYS A 9 2.57 1.27 -22.42
N LYS A 10 1.24 1.36 -22.48
CA LYS A 10 0.48 2.23 -21.57
C LYS A 10 0.73 1.66 -20.18
N SER A 11 1.69 2.21 -19.46
CA SER A 11 2.00 1.77 -18.11
C SER A 11 0.74 1.96 -17.29
N ASP A 12 0.23 0.84 -16.76
CA ASP A 12 -0.84 0.87 -15.79
C ASP A 12 -0.40 1.79 -14.64
N LYS A 13 -1.17 2.87 -14.43
CA LYS A 13 -0.93 3.85 -13.37
C LYS A 13 -1.51 3.38 -12.04
N THR A 14 -2.14 2.20 -12.02
CA THR A 14 -2.67 1.60 -10.81
C THR A 14 -1.48 1.27 -9.89
N PRO A 15 -1.46 1.84 -8.68
CA PRO A 15 -0.43 1.50 -7.72
C PRO A 15 -0.46 0.00 -7.42
N PRO A 16 0.70 -0.65 -7.23
CA PRO A 16 0.74 -2.07 -6.96
C PRO A 16 -0.07 -2.39 -5.70
N ALA A 17 -0.84 -3.48 -5.77
CA ALA A 17 -1.58 -3.94 -4.61
C ALA A 17 -0.62 -4.27 -3.46
N LYS A 18 -0.94 -3.79 -2.26
CA LYS A 18 -0.16 -4.05 -1.04
C LYS A 18 0.07 -5.54 -0.83
N SER A 19 1.30 -5.89 -0.44
CA SER A 19 1.65 -7.28 -0.13
C SER A 19 0.88 -7.79 1.10
N ALA A 20 0.80 -9.12 1.27
CA ALA A 20 0.16 -9.72 2.45
C ALA A 20 0.83 -9.29 3.77
N LYS A 21 2.15 -9.10 3.74
CA LYS A 21 2.93 -8.58 4.88
C LYS A 21 2.53 -7.14 5.21
N GLU A 22 2.45 -6.28 4.19
CA GLU A 22 2.07 -4.87 4.37
C GLU A 22 0.62 -4.74 4.87
N LYS A 23 -0.30 -5.58 4.39
CA LYS A 23 -1.68 -5.65 4.92
C LYS A 23 -1.72 -6.06 6.39
N ARG A 24 -0.80 -6.93 6.84
CA ARG A 24 -0.71 -7.35 8.25
C ARG A 24 -0.17 -6.22 9.12
N GLU A 25 0.87 -5.53 8.67
CA GLU A 25 1.45 -4.38 9.36
C GLU A 25 0.44 -3.23 9.48
N ASP A 26 -0.31 -2.91 8.42
CA ASP A 26 -1.36 -1.88 8.44
C ASP A 26 -2.47 -2.20 9.46
N LYS A 27 -2.89 -3.47 9.55
CA LYS A 27 -3.87 -3.91 10.58
C LYS A 27 -3.33 -3.74 11.99
N MET A 28 -2.08 -4.11 12.23
CA MET A 28 -1.46 -3.99 13.55
C MET A 28 -1.26 -2.52 13.93
N SER A 29 -0.83 -1.69 12.98
CA SER A 29 -0.67 -0.25 13.16
C SER A 29 -2.00 0.42 13.51
N LYS A 30 -3.09 0.10 12.79
CA LYS A 30 -4.44 0.62 13.10
C LYS A 30 -4.93 0.22 14.49
N ARG A 31 -4.66 -1.01 14.93
CA ARG A 31 -5.02 -1.45 16.29
C ARG A 31 -4.26 -0.64 17.34
N ARG A 32 -2.95 -0.46 17.14
CA ARG A 32 -2.10 0.33 18.03
C ARG A 32 -2.49 1.81 18.06
N GLY A 33 -2.84 2.38 16.91
CA GLY A 33 -3.30 3.77 16.80
C GLY A 33 -4.59 4.02 17.59
N LYS A 34 -5.58 3.13 17.48
CA LYS A 34 -6.83 3.21 18.26
C LYS A 34 -6.57 3.10 19.77
N GLU A 35 -5.67 2.21 20.17
CA GLU A 35 -5.31 2.06 21.59
C GLU A 35 -4.59 3.31 22.13
N GLN A 36 -3.68 3.88 21.33
CA GLN A 36 -2.97 5.10 21.70
C GLN A 36 -3.91 6.30 21.79
N GLU A 37 -4.84 6.44 20.84
CA GLU A 37 -5.88 7.47 20.85
C GLU A 37 -6.79 7.31 22.08
N ALA A 38 -7.21 6.08 22.41
CA ALA A 38 -8.01 5.81 23.60
C ALA A 38 -7.27 6.17 24.91
N ARG A 39 -5.95 5.96 24.99
CA ARG A 39 -5.15 6.36 26.15
C ARG A 39 -4.94 7.87 26.22
N ASN A 40 -4.78 8.53 25.07
CA ASN A 40 -4.57 9.98 25.00
C ASN A 40 -5.87 10.77 25.26
N ASN A 41 -7.04 10.20 24.98
CA ASN A 41 -8.35 10.83 25.24
C ASN A 41 -8.83 10.74 26.71
N VAL A 42 -8.02 10.18 27.61
CA VAL A 42 -8.33 10.04 29.05
C VAL A 42 -7.59 11.09 29.90
N ASN A 43 -6.88 12.04 29.27
CA ASN A 43 -6.30 13.21 29.95
C ASN A 43 -7.18 14.45 29.81
#